data_AF-A0A376KU43-F1
#
_entry.id   AF-A0A376KU43-F1
#
_cell.length_a   1.000
_cell.length_b   1.000
_cell.length_c   1.000
_cell.angle_alpha   90.00
_cell.angle_beta   90.00
_cell.angle_gamma   90.00
#
_symmetry.space_group_name_H-M   'P 1'
#
loop_
_entity.id
_entity.type
_entity.pdbx_description
1 polymer ?
#
loop_
_entity_poly.entity_id
_entity_poly.type
_entity_poly.pdbx_seq_one_letter_code
_entity_poly.pdbx_strand_id
1 'polypeptide(L)' 'MSRRNTDAITIHSILDWIEDNLESPLSLEKVSERSGYSKWHLQRMFKKETGHSLGQYIRSRKMTEIAQKAEGK' A
#
# COMPACT_ATOMS: atom_id res chain seq x y z
N MET A 1 -9.61 3.40 -23.88
CA MET A 1 -8.72 3.70 -22.74
C MET A 1 -8.02 2.41 -22.34
N SER A 2 -6.69 2.37 -22.43
CA SER A 2 -5.92 1.14 -22.17
C SER A 2 -5.91 0.80 -20.68
N ARG A 3 -6.30 -0.43 -20.33
CA ARG A 3 -6.31 -0.99 -18.96
C ARG A 3 -5.09 -0.62 -18.10
N ARG A 4 -3.90 -0.54 -18.70
CA ARG A 4 -2.65 -0.20 -17.98
C ARG A 4 -2.68 1.15 -17.27
N ASN A 5 -3.41 2.14 -17.79
CA ASN A 5 -3.46 3.46 -17.18
C ASN A 5 -4.30 3.47 -15.88
N THR A 6 -5.32 2.61 -15.82
CA THR A 6 -6.21 2.48 -14.66
C THR A 6 -5.53 1.78 -13.49
N ASP A 7 -4.68 0.78 -13.76
CA ASP A 7 -3.95 0.04 -12.73
C ASP A 7 -2.99 0.96 -11.97
N ALA A 8 -2.20 1.77 -12.69
CA ALA A 8 -1.27 2.72 -12.08
C ALA A 8 -1.98 3.77 -11.21
N ILE A 9 -3.09 4.34 -11.71
CA ILE A 9 -3.93 5.27 -10.94
C ILE A 9 -4.43 4.61 -9.64
N THR A 10 -4.93 3.38 -9.75
CA THR A 10 -5.41 2.63 -8.59
C THR A 10 -4.31 2.38 -7.58
N ILE A 11 -3.12 1.98 -8.02
CA ILE A 11 -1.99 1.72 -7.12
C ILE A 11 -1.54 3.00 -6.41
N HIS A 12 -1.48 4.14 -7.10
CA HIS A 12 -1.16 5.42 -6.46
C HIS A 12 -2.20 5.80 -5.40
N SER A 13 -3.50 5.69 -5.68
CA SER A 13 -4.54 5.95 -4.68
C SER A 13 -4.46 4.99 -3.48
N ILE A 14 -4.03 3.74 -3.69
CA ILE A 14 -3.80 2.78 -2.60
C ILE A 14 -2.55 3.15 -1.78
N LEU A 15 -1.49 3.66 -2.41
CA LEU A 15 -0.30 4.15 -1.70
C LEU A 15 -0.66 5.30 -0.77
N ASP A 16 -1.32 6.34 -1.30
CA ASP A 16 -1.74 7.50 -0.50
C ASP A 16 -2.58 7.06 0.70
N TRP A 17 -3.53 6.16 0.47
CA TRP A 17 -4.35 5.64 1.55
C TRP A 17 -3.57 4.84 2.59
N ILE A 18 -2.59 4.03 2.19
CA ILE A 18 -1.74 3.29 3.13
C ILE A 18 -0.96 4.26 4.01
N GLU A 19 -0.37 5.31 3.43
CA GLU A 19 0.38 6.34 4.14
C GLU A 19 -0.51 7.07 5.17
N ASP A 20 -1.73 7.44 4.78
CA ASP A 20 -2.71 8.07 5.69
C ASP A 20 -3.18 7.14 6.82
N ASN A 21 -2.95 5.82 6.72
CA ASN A 21 -3.49 4.81 7.63
C ASN A 21 -2.41 3.98 8.33
N LEU A 22 -1.14 4.42 8.32
CA LEU A 22 -0.03 3.68 8.94
C LEU A 22 -0.20 3.46 10.45
N GLU A 23 -0.90 4.36 11.14
CA GLU A 23 -1.18 4.25 12.58
C GLU A 23 -2.26 3.21 12.91
N SER A 24 -3.11 2.87 11.94
CA SER A 24 -4.16 1.88 12.10
C SER A 24 -3.66 0.46 11.79
N PRO A 25 -4.30 -0.60 12.33
CA PRO A 25 -4.04 -1.97 11.89
C PRO A 25 -4.43 -2.12 10.41
N LEU A 26 -3.41 -2.24 9.55
CA LEU A 26 -3.54 -2.48 8.12
C LEU A 26 -3.31 -3.96 7.85
N SER A 27 -4.36 -4.67 7.44
CA SER A 27 -4.28 -6.04 6.91
C SER A 27 -4.30 -6.02 5.39
N LEU A 28 -3.71 -7.03 4.75
CA LEU A 28 -3.74 -7.17 3.29
C LEU A 28 -5.17 -7.29 2.76
N GLU A 29 -6.04 -7.91 3.55
CA GLU A 29 -7.47 -8.06 3.29
C GLU A 29 -8.15 -6.68 3.17
N LYS A 30 -7.90 -5.78 4.13
CA LYS A 30 -8.47 -4.43 4.15
C LYS A 30 -8.02 -3.59 2.94
N VAL A 31 -6.75 -3.70 2.56
CA VAL A 31 -6.22 -3.00 1.37
C VAL A 31 -6.86 -3.56 0.09
N SER A 32 -7.05 -4.88 0.03
CA SER A 32 -7.66 -5.56 -1.11
C SER A 32 -9.12 -5.16 -1.28
N GLU A 33 -9.89 -5.19 -0.19
CA GLU A 33 -11.30 -4.77 -0.15
C GLU A 33 -11.46 -3.32 -0.61
N ARG A 34 -10.61 -2.40 -0.14
CA ARG A 34 -10.62 -1.01 -0.59
C ARG A 34 -10.33 -0.86 -2.09
N SER A 35 -9.40 -1.64 -2.61
CA SER A 35 -9.02 -1.58 -4.03
C SER A 35 -10.10 -2.16 -4.96
N GLY A 36 -11.02 -2.97 -4.45
CA GLY A 36 -11.97 -3.75 -5.26
C GLY A 36 -11.33 -4.94 -5.99
N TYR A 37 -10.03 -5.16 -5.83
CA TYR A 37 -9.30 -6.28 -6.42
C TYR A 37 -9.10 -7.41 -5.40
N SER A 38 -9.01 -8.63 -5.92
CA SER A 38 -8.55 -9.75 -5.09
C SER A 38 -7.13 -9.51 -4.58
N LYS A 39 -6.82 -10.06 -3.41
CA LYS A 39 -5.50 -9.95 -2.78
C LYS A 39 -4.34 -10.31 -3.71
N TRP A 40 -4.48 -11.40 -4.46
CA TRP A 40 -3.46 -11.83 -5.42
C TRP A 40 -3.26 -10.81 -6.55
N HIS A 41 -4.35 -10.29 -7.11
CA HIS A 41 -4.29 -9.31 -8.20
C HIS A 41 -3.67 -8.00 -7.71
N LEU A 42 -4.12 -7.50 -6.56
CA LEU A 42 -3.58 -6.29 -5.94
C LEU A 42 -2.08 -6.43 -5.65
N GLN A 43 -1.65 -7.56 -5.06
CA GLN A 43 -0.23 -7.79 -4.76
C GLN A 43 0.62 -7.81 -6.04
N ARG A 44 0.13 -8.41 -7.13
CA ARG A 44 0.82 -8.43 -8.42
C ARG A 44 0.91 -7.03 -9.03
N MET A 45 -0.19 -6.28 -9.06
CA MET A 45 -0.21 -4.91 -9.56
C MET A 45 0.72 -4.01 -8.75
N PHE A 46 0.60 -4.06 -7.41
CA PHE A 46 1.40 -3.25 -6.51
C PHE A 46 2.90 -3.52 -6.70
N LYS A 47 3.30 -4.80 -6.79
CA LYS A 47 4.70 -5.15 -7.06
C LYS A 47 5.17 -4.70 -8.43
N LYS A 48 4.31 -4.79 -9.44
CA LYS A 48 4.63 -4.35 -10.80
C LYS A 48 4.87 -2.85 -10.88
N GLU A 49 4.07 -2.06 -10.17
CA GLU A 49 4.16 -0.58 -10.21
C GLU A 49 5.21 -0.02 -9.24
N THR A 50 5.36 -0.62 -8.04
CA THR A 50 6.24 -0.08 -6.99
C THR A 50 7.59 -0.80 -6.84
N GLY A 51 7.75 -1.98 -7.45
CA GLY A 51 8.89 -2.87 -7.25
C GLY A 51 8.89 -3.63 -5.92
N HIS A 52 7.97 -3.33 -5.00
CA HIS A 52 7.94 -3.88 -3.65
C HIS A 52 6.72 -4.76 -3.43
N SER A 53 6.81 -5.75 -2.53
CA SER A 53 5.60 -6.45 -2.10
C SER A 53 4.78 -5.56 -1.18
N LEU A 54 3.45 -5.57 -1.33
CA LEU A 54 2.54 -4.76 -0.52
C LEU A 54 2.77 -4.92 0.99
N GLY A 55 2.90 -6.16 1.47
CA GLY A 55 3.12 -6.44 2.89
C GLY A 55 4.51 -6.06 3.41
N GLN A 56 5.53 -6.03 2.55
CA GLN A 56 6.84 -5.49 2.91
C GLN A 56 6.77 -3.97 3.01
N TYR A 57 6.15 -3.32 2.03
CA TYR A 57 5.99 -1.87 2.01
C TYR A 57 5.29 -1.36 3.27
N ILE A 58 4.13 -1.93 3.64
CA ILE A 58 3.39 -1.54 4.84
C ILE A 58 4.24 -1.71 6.12
N ARG A 59 4.96 -2.83 6.25
CA ARG A 59 5.81 -3.08 7.43
C ARG A 59 6.97 -2.09 7.50
N SER A 60 7.67 -1.87 6.39
CA SER A 60 8.77 -0.90 6.31
C SER A 60 8.31 0.49 6.68
N ARG A 61 7.19 0.95 6.13
CA ARG A 61 6.63 2.28 6.43
C ARG A 61 6.23 2.43 7.89
N LYS A 62 5.56 1.43 8.49
CA LYS A 62 5.25 1.43 9.93
C LYS A 62 6.49 1.52 10.80
N MET A 63 7.56 0.79 10.48
CA MET A 63 8.81 0.86 11.25
C MET A 63 9.46 2.25 11.14
N THR A 64 9.51 2.82 9.92
CA THR A 64 10.03 4.17 9.71
C THR A 64 9.22 5.22 10.48
N GLU A 65 7.89 5.13 10.45
CA GLU A 65 7.00 6.06 11.14
C GLU A 65 7.18 6.00 12.67
N ILE A 66 7.32 4.80 13.24
CA ILE A 66 7.60 4.62 14.67
C ILE A 66 8.97 5.20 15.03
N ALA A 67 9.99 4.97 14.21
CA ALA A 67 11.33 5.51 14.42
C ALA A 67 11.32 7.05 14.39
N GLN A 68 10.67 7.65 13.38
CA GLN A 68 10.55 9.11 13.27
C GLN A 68 9.81 9.73 14.48
N LYS A 69 8.76 9.07 14.98
CA LYS A 69 8.04 9.50 16.19
C LYS A 69 8.84 9.32 17.47
N ALA A 70 9.78 8.37 17.51
CA ALA A 70 10.65 8.15 18.66
C ALA A 70 11.80 9.17 18.73
N GLU A 71 12.30 9.62 17.57
CA GLU A 71 13.39 10.61 17.46
C GLU A 71 12.93 12.06 17.71
N GLY A 72 11.62 12.34 17.60
CA GLY A 72 11.02 13.65 17.87
C GLY A 72 10.63 13.91 19.32
N LYS A 73 11.17 13.17 20.29
CA LYS A 73 10.95 13.35 21.73
C LYS A 73 12.17 13.94 22.44
#